data_AF-A0A3N5P759-F1
#
_entry.id   AF-A0A3N5P759-F1
#
_cell.length_a   1.000
_cell.length_b   1.000
_cell.length_c   1.000
_cell.angle_alpha   90.00
_cell.angle_beta   90.00
_cell.angle_gamma   90.00
#
_symmetry.space_group_name_H-M   'P 1'
#
loop_
_entity.id
_entity.type
_entity.pdbx_description
1 polymer ?
#
loop_
_entity_poly.entity_id
_entity_poly.type
_entity_poly.pdbx_seq_one_letter_code
_entity_poly.pdbx_strand_id
1 'polypeptide(L)'
;MAAKTFELTLGEFAFPRTLPNSRANFRLIVDVRLVNRTGNFATAHVVMPGLDTFWECDKDRVREPNFVRGADEGVEFSTIDMSRIDEWERLILLVKAERIHSVQVVAFDVNREDVWNRLRDVVGQIVQALLGRSKAVMANFPGALGDLGSDALGTAAEDLESHILKRLGNGDRILYRGAAMARPGTLEMQGRGTGGRYRVRVVVNEVGN
;
A
#
# COMPACT_ATOMS: atom_id res chain seq x y z
N MET A 1 -20.27 18.72 -1.10
CA MET A 1 -21.18 17.55 -1.12
C MET A 1 -21.19 16.94 0.28
N ALA A 2 -22.15 16.08 0.65
CA ALA A 2 -22.06 15.41 1.94
C ALA A 2 -20.87 14.42 1.95
N ALA A 3 -20.06 14.44 3.02
CA ALA A 3 -18.99 13.47 3.18
C ALA A 3 -19.58 12.08 3.46
N LYS A 4 -19.01 11.06 2.81
CA LYS A 4 -19.40 9.66 2.90
C LYS A 4 -18.22 8.85 3.42
N THR A 5 -18.49 7.72 4.05
CA THR A 5 -17.43 6.78 4.41
C THR A 5 -17.21 5.81 3.25
N PHE A 6 -15.98 5.71 2.79
CA PHE A 6 -15.57 4.76 1.77
C PHE A 6 -14.65 3.70 2.37
N GLU A 7 -14.89 2.46 2.00
CA GLU A 7 -14.02 1.32 2.27
C GLU A 7 -13.48 0.80 0.93
N LEU A 8 -12.16 0.76 0.82
CA LEU A 8 -11.46 0.22 -0.33
C LEU A 8 -10.74 -1.05 0.10
N THR A 9 -10.99 -2.15 -0.61
CA THR A 9 -10.36 -3.45 -0.33
C THR A 9 -9.73 -4.03 -1.59
N LEU A 10 -8.62 -4.74 -1.44
CA LEU A 10 -8.03 -5.53 -2.51
C LEU A 10 -8.88 -6.79 -2.71
N GLY A 11 -9.57 -6.87 -3.84
CA GLY A 11 -10.40 -8.02 -4.19
C GLY A 11 -9.65 -9.08 -5.00
N GLU A 12 -8.64 -8.69 -5.77
CA GLU A 12 -7.84 -9.62 -6.58
C GLU A 12 -6.49 -9.03 -6.95
N PHE A 13 -5.46 -9.88 -6.99
CA PHE A 13 -4.19 -9.60 -7.62
C PHE A 13 -3.77 -10.82 -8.44
N ALA A 14 -3.70 -10.64 -9.76
CA ALA A 14 -3.24 -11.63 -10.69
C ALA A 14 -1.99 -11.13 -11.43
N PHE A 15 -1.02 -12.02 -11.58
CA PHE A 15 0.27 -11.76 -12.18
C PHE A 15 0.57 -12.78 -13.29
N PRO A 16 1.53 -12.50 -14.17
CA PRO A 16 1.83 -13.41 -15.28
C PRO A 16 2.23 -14.78 -14.77
N ARG A 17 1.61 -15.83 -15.31
CA ARG A 17 2.00 -17.22 -14.99
C ARG A 17 3.46 -17.52 -15.35
N THR A 18 3.97 -16.83 -16.36
CA THR A 18 5.34 -16.89 -16.87
C THR A 18 6.35 -16.15 -15.99
N LEU A 19 5.91 -15.44 -14.95
CA LEU A 19 6.81 -14.76 -14.03
C LEU A 19 7.66 -15.81 -13.28
N PRO A 20 9.01 -15.70 -13.26
CA PRO A 20 9.86 -16.63 -12.56
C PRO A 20 9.49 -16.72 -11.08
N ASN A 21 9.55 -17.92 -10.50
CA ASN A 21 9.27 -18.17 -9.07
C ASN A 21 10.07 -17.24 -8.14
N SER A 22 11.35 -17.00 -8.45
CA SER A 22 12.23 -16.11 -7.70
C SER A 22 11.86 -14.62 -7.77
N ARG A 23 10.87 -14.26 -8.59
CA ARG A 23 10.36 -12.89 -8.77
C ARG A 23 8.88 -12.76 -8.46
N ALA A 24 8.36 -13.68 -7.64
CA ALA A 24 6.96 -13.71 -7.23
C ALA A 24 6.82 -13.32 -5.75
N ASN A 25 7.58 -12.32 -5.29
CA ASN A 25 7.48 -11.77 -3.94
C ASN A 25 6.86 -10.39 -4.02
N PHE A 26 5.62 -10.23 -3.61
CA PHE A 26 4.86 -9.02 -3.92
C PHE A 26 4.73 -8.07 -2.74
N ARG A 27 4.98 -6.80 -3.02
CA ARG A 27 4.50 -5.67 -2.23
C ARG A 27 3.73 -4.75 -3.15
N LEU A 28 2.56 -4.32 -2.71
CA LEU A 28 1.73 -3.36 -3.43
C LEU A 28 1.81 -2.00 -2.74
N ILE A 29 2.02 -0.95 -3.53
CA ILE A 29 1.81 0.42 -3.09
C ILE A 29 0.54 0.91 -3.77
N VAL A 30 -0.45 1.32 -2.98
CA VAL A 30 -1.74 1.81 -3.45
C VAL A 30 -1.87 3.29 -3.12
N ASP A 31 -1.96 4.12 -4.16
CA ASP A 31 -2.21 5.54 -4.02
C ASP A 31 -3.69 5.82 -4.30
N VAL A 32 -4.41 6.32 -3.30
CA VAL A 32 -5.83 6.66 -3.39
C VAL A 32 -5.97 8.17 -3.41
N ARG A 33 -6.29 8.72 -4.59
CA ARG A 33 -6.61 10.14 -4.72
C ARG A 33 -8.07 10.36 -4.40
N LEU A 34 -8.35 11.26 -3.47
CA LEU A 34 -9.70 11.55 -2.96
C LEU A 34 -9.95 13.05 -2.86
N VAL A 35 -11.22 13.43 -2.75
CA VAL A 35 -11.64 14.78 -2.36
C VAL A 35 -12.04 14.72 -0.89
N ASN A 36 -11.29 15.41 -0.05
CA ASN A 36 -11.53 15.43 1.39
C ASN A 36 -12.79 16.25 1.74
N ARG A 37 -13.13 16.32 3.03
CA ARG A 37 -14.35 17.02 3.49
C ARG A 37 -14.34 18.53 3.27
N THR A 38 -13.18 19.13 2.99
CA THR A 38 -13.05 20.56 2.68
C THR A 38 -13.08 20.83 1.18
N GLY A 39 -13.33 19.80 0.35
CA GLY A 39 -13.39 19.93 -1.10
C GLY A 39 -12.02 19.91 -1.79
N ASN A 40 -10.94 19.69 -1.05
CA ASN A 40 -9.58 19.67 -1.59
C ASN A 40 -9.14 18.25 -1.98
N PHE A 41 -8.28 18.16 -2.98
CA PHE A 41 -7.64 16.89 -3.33
C PHE A 41 -6.61 16.50 -2.28
N ALA A 42 -6.66 15.25 -1.86
CA ALA A 42 -5.65 14.60 -1.04
C ALA A 42 -5.29 13.25 -1.65
N THR A 43 -4.11 12.73 -1.31
CA THR A 43 -3.68 11.37 -1.70
C THR A 43 -3.35 10.62 -0.43
N ALA A 44 -3.98 9.47 -0.23
CA ALA A 44 -3.58 8.51 0.78
C ALA A 44 -2.69 7.46 0.13
N HIS A 45 -1.59 7.12 0.81
CA HIS A 45 -0.69 6.07 0.37
C HIS A 45 -0.83 4.87 1.29
N VAL A 46 -0.77 3.67 0.73
CA VAL A 46 -0.95 2.43 1.47
C VAL A 46 0.04 1.41 0.94
N VAL A 47 0.71 0.71 1.83
CA VAL A 47 1.63 -0.38 1.47
C VAL A 47 1.07 -1.70 1.98
N MET A 48 0.90 -2.67 1.09
CA MET A 48 0.31 -3.98 1.38
C MET A 48 1.32 -5.10 1.12
N PRO A 49 1.42 -6.13 1.99
CA PRO A 49 0.71 -6.25 3.27
C PRO A 49 1.23 -5.30 4.38
N GLY A 50 2.41 -4.71 4.17
CA GLY A 50 3.03 -3.80 5.12
C GLY A 50 4.42 -3.38 4.64
N LEU A 51 5.07 -2.48 5.39
CA LEU A 51 6.40 -1.97 5.04
C LEU A 51 7.51 -3.01 5.26
N ASP A 52 7.38 -3.83 6.29
CA ASP A 52 8.36 -4.85 6.73
C ASP A 52 8.07 -6.26 6.21
N THR A 53 6.91 -6.45 5.58
CA THR A 53 6.43 -7.74 5.08
C THR A 53 6.15 -7.70 3.57
N PHE A 54 5.93 -8.87 2.98
CA PHE A 54 5.60 -9.09 1.56
C PHE A 54 4.77 -10.37 1.43
N TRP A 55 4.09 -10.53 0.30
CA TRP A 55 3.40 -11.76 -0.04
C TRP A 55 4.31 -12.70 -0.81
N GLU A 56 4.51 -13.90 -0.30
CA GLU A 56 5.30 -14.94 -0.93
C GLU A 56 4.43 -15.71 -1.94
N CYS A 57 4.86 -15.78 -3.20
CA CYS A 57 4.20 -16.55 -4.25
C CYS A 57 5.16 -17.49 -5.00
N ASP A 58 6.37 -17.72 -4.50
CA ASP A 58 7.27 -18.75 -5.00
C ASP A 58 6.71 -20.16 -4.68
N LYS A 59 6.47 -20.97 -5.73
CA LYS A 59 5.91 -22.32 -5.58
C LYS A 59 6.81 -23.26 -4.78
N ASP A 60 8.10 -22.96 -4.66
CA ASP A 60 9.05 -23.77 -3.91
C ASP A 60 9.04 -23.43 -2.40
N ARG A 61 8.25 -22.41 -2.01
CA ARG A 61 8.19 -21.84 -0.65
C ARG A 61 6.80 -21.92 -0.01
N VAL A 62 6.03 -22.95 -0.35
CA VAL A 62 4.69 -23.19 0.21
C VAL A 62 4.59 -23.26 1.74
N ARG A 63 5.73 -23.43 2.42
CA ARG A 63 5.82 -23.53 3.89
C ARG A 63 6.09 -22.19 4.58
N GLU A 64 6.37 -21.13 3.84
CA GLU A 64 6.56 -19.79 4.42
C GLU A 64 5.22 -19.25 4.96
N PRO A 65 5.22 -18.55 6.10
CA PRO A 65 3.98 -18.10 6.75
C PRO A 65 3.21 -17.07 5.91
N ASN A 66 3.90 -16.30 5.06
CA ASN A 66 3.34 -15.30 4.16
C ASN A 66 3.07 -15.86 2.75
N PHE A 67 3.08 -17.19 2.56
CA PHE A 67 2.78 -17.82 1.27
C PHE A 67 1.29 -17.75 0.92
N VAL A 68 0.98 -16.99 -0.13
CA VAL A 68 -0.39 -16.68 -0.54
C VAL A 68 -0.63 -16.91 -2.03
N ARG A 69 0.19 -17.72 -2.72
CA ARG A 69 -0.08 -18.06 -4.13
C ARG A 69 -1.38 -18.86 -4.25
N GLY A 70 -2.27 -18.39 -5.11
CA GLY A 70 -3.49 -19.07 -5.53
C GLY A 70 -3.31 -19.95 -6.76
N ALA A 71 -4.44 -20.32 -7.37
CA ALA A 71 -4.49 -21.16 -8.56
C ALA A 71 -3.99 -20.41 -9.81
N ASP A 72 -3.52 -21.19 -10.79
CA ASP A 72 -3.28 -20.66 -12.13
C ASP A 72 -4.63 -20.50 -12.85
N GLU A 73 -4.90 -19.31 -13.39
CA GLU A 73 -6.10 -19.01 -14.17
C GLU A 73 -5.78 -19.07 -15.67
N GLY A 74 -6.19 -20.17 -16.29
CA GLY A 74 -5.95 -20.41 -17.71
C GLY A 74 -4.45 -20.49 -18.04
N VAL A 75 -4.08 -19.89 -19.17
CA VAL A 75 -2.69 -19.91 -19.67
C VAL A 75 -1.92 -18.62 -19.33
N GLU A 76 -2.61 -17.58 -18.86
CA GLU A 76 -2.04 -16.23 -18.77
C GLU A 76 -1.68 -15.84 -17.33
N PHE A 77 -2.51 -16.20 -16.35
CA PHE A 77 -2.40 -15.65 -15.00
C PHE A 77 -2.13 -16.71 -13.94
N SER A 78 -1.39 -16.30 -12.91
CA SER A 78 -1.43 -16.86 -11.57
C SER A 78 -2.06 -15.83 -10.65
N THR A 79 -2.73 -16.26 -9.58
CA THR A 79 -3.39 -15.36 -8.64
C THR A 79 -2.76 -15.41 -7.25
N ILE A 80 -3.09 -14.42 -6.43
CA ILE A 80 -2.99 -14.50 -4.98
C ILE A 80 -4.30 -15.10 -4.44
N ASP A 81 -4.17 -16.07 -3.54
CA ASP A 81 -5.27 -16.66 -2.79
C ASP A 81 -5.75 -15.69 -1.71
N MET A 82 -6.79 -14.93 -2.04
CA MET A 82 -7.38 -13.93 -1.14
C MET A 82 -8.04 -14.53 0.10
N SER A 83 -8.21 -15.86 0.18
CA SER A 83 -8.70 -16.53 1.39
C SER A 83 -7.61 -16.75 2.44
N ARG A 84 -6.34 -16.66 2.04
CA ARG A 84 -5.17 -16.74 2.93
C ARG A 84 -4.75 -15.39 3.51
N ILE A 85 -5.32 -14.31 3.01
CA ILE A 85 -5.05 -12.95 3.46
C ILE A 85 -6.22 -12.50 4.33
N ASP A 86 -5.90 -12.07 5.55
CA ASP A 86 -6.88 -11.54 6.48
C ASP A 86 -7.62 -10.31 5.92
N GLU A 87 -8.84 -10.06 6.41
CA GLU A 87 -9.66 -8.95 5.92
C GLU A 87 -9.01 -7.58 6.16
N TRP A 88 -8.28 -7.41 7.26
CA TRP A 88 -7.53 -6.18 7.56
C TRP A 88 -6.31 -6.02 6.66
N GLU A 89 -5.62 -7.10 6.31
CA GLU A 89 -4.50 -7.04 5.35
C GLU A 89 -4.98 -6.76 3.91
N ARG A 90 -6.24 -7.08 3.59
CA ARG A 90 -6.89 -6.73 2.32
C ARG A 90 -7.45 -5.31 2.32
N LEU A 91 -7.64 -4.69 3.48
CA LEU A 91 -8.14 -3.33 3.59
C LEU A 91 -7.07 -2.35 3.10
N ILE A 92 -7.38 -1.65 2.02
CA ILE A 92 -6.54 -0.57 1.50
C ILE A 92 -6.77 0.68 2.35
N LEU A 93 -8.03 1.12 2.44
CA LEU A 93 -8.33 2.39 3.10
C LEU A 93 -9.78 2.42 3.58
N LEU A 94 -9.97 2.87 4.82
CA LEU A 94 -11.28 3.26 5.36
C LEU A 94 -11.24 4.77 5.66
N VAL A 95 -11.99 5.57 4.90
CA VAL A 95 -11.87 7.04 4.94
C VAL A 95 -13.21 7.73 4.78
N LYS A 96 -13.40 8.85 5.48
CA LYS A 96 -14.50 9.79 5.19
C LYS A 96 -14.06 10.85 4.19
N ALA A 97 -14.63 10.84 3.00
CA ALA A 97 -14.30 11.73 1.88
C ALA A 97 -15.59 12.19 1.18
N GLU A 98 -15.55 13.26 0.39
CA GLU A 98 -16.67 13.58 -0.49
C GLU A 98 -16.78 12.59 -1.65
N ARG A 99 -15.63 12.20 -2.21
CA ARG A 99 -15.52 11.17 -3.24
C ARG A 99 -14.12 10.58 -3.32
N ILE A 100 -14.03 9.34 -3.80
CA ILE A 100 -12.78 8.78 -4.33
C ILE A 100 -12.67 9.21 -5.80
N HIS A 101 -11.51 9.72 -6.20
CA HIS A 101 -11.26 10.18 -7.57
C HIS A 101 -10.59 9.10 -8.42
N SER A 102 -9.49 8.53 -7.92
CA SER A 102 -8.73 7.52 -8.64
C SER A 102 -7.90 6.67 -7.69
N VAL A 103 -7.63 5.44 -8.10
CA VAL A 103 -6.74 4.52 -7.42
C VAL A 103 -5.61 4.17 -8.38
N GLN A 104 -4.37 4.23 -7.90
CA GLN A 104 -3.19 3.72 -8.60
C GLN A 104 -2.59 2.60 -7.76
N VAL A 105 -2.18 1.52 -8.41
CA VAL A 105 -1.49 0.40 -7.77
C VAL A 105 -0.15 0.19 -8.47
N VAL A 106 0.91 0.11 -7.67
CA VAL A 106 2.24 -0.27 -8.13
C VAL A 106 2.62 -1.58 -7.45
N ALA A 107 2.92 -2.60 -8.24
CA ALA A 107 3.38 -3.89 -7.74
C ALA A 107 4.90 -4.00 -7.88
N PHE A 108 5.54 -4.41 -6.80
CA PHE A 108 6.97 -4.59 -6.70
C PHE A 108 7.32 -6.06 -6.47
N ASP A 109 8.46 -6.47 -7.03
CA ASP A 109 9.19 -7.68 -6.63
C ASP A 109 10.15 -7.34 -5.50
N VAL A 110 9.97 -7.98 -4.35
CA VAL A 110 10.69 -7.69 -3.12
C VAL A 110 11.95 -8.56 -3.01
N ASN A 111 13.12 -7.93 -2.88
CA ASN A 111 14.37 -8.64 -2.63
C ASN A 111 14.56 -8.90 -1.13
N ARG A 112 14.41 -10.16 -0.71
CA ARG A 112 14.31 -10.60 0.70
C ARG A 112 15.48 -10.16 1.60
N GLU A 113 16.72 -10.16 1.11
CA GLU A 113 17.91 -9.87 1.92
C GLU A 113 18.19 -8.37 2.09
N ASP A 114 17.82 -7.55 1.11
CA ASP A 114 18.10 -6.12 1.10
C ASP A 114 17.07 -5.31 1.91
N VAL A 115 15.83 -5.79 1.97
CA VAL A 115 14.69 -5.02 2.51
C VAL A 115 14.79 -4.87 4.02
N TRP A 116 15.16 -5.92 4.77
CA TRP A 116 15.30 -5.81 6.24
C TRP A 116 16.50 -4.94 6.62
N ASN A 117 17.63 -5.07 5.93
CA ASN A 117 18.77 -4.17 6.18
C ASN A 117 18.39 -2.70 5.95
N ARG A 118 17.65 -2.40 4.88
CA ARG A 118 17.18 -1.04 4.58
C ARG A 118 16.11 -0.54 5.56
N LEU A 119 15.17 -1.37 5.96
CA LEU A 119 14.10 -0.97 6.87
C LEU A 119 14.64 -0.64 8.27
N ARG A 120 15.62 -1.43 8.74
CA ARG A 120 16.33 -1.17 10.01
C ARG A 120 17.06 0.16 9.98
N ASP A 121 17.73 0.47 8.87
CA ASP A 121 18.45 1.74 8.69
C ASP A 121 17.49 2.94 8.66
N VAL A 122 16.32 2.77 8.04
CA VAL A 122 15.28 3.80 7.96
C VAL A 122 14.67 4.06 9.33
N VAL A 123 14.17 3.03 10.02
CA VAL A 123 13.57 3.16 11.37
C VAL A 123 14.58 3.74 12.36
N GLY A 124 15.85 3.34 12.30
CA GLY A 124 16.91 3.88 13.16
C GLY A 124 17.15 5.38 12.97
N GLN A 125 17.16 5.87 11.72
CA GLN A 125 17.35 7.29 11.42
C GLN A 125 16.14 8.15 11.81
N ILE A 126 14.93 7.61 11.65
CA ILE A 126 13.69 8.32 12.00
C ILE A 126 13.51 8.41 13.51
N VAL A 127 13.76 7.31 14.23
CA VAL A 127 13.73 7.30 15.70
C VAL A 127 14.77 8.28 16.24
N GLN A 128 15.96 8.37 15.65
CA GLN A 128 16.95 9.38 16.02
C GLN A 128 16.51 10.82 15.68
N ALA A 129 15.87 11.06 14.54
CA ALA A 129 15.38 12.39 14.15
C ALA A 129 14.20 12.86 15.01
N LEU A 130 13.28 11.95 15.37
CA LEU A 130 12.16 12.22 16.27
C LEU A 130 12.61 12.36 17.72
N LEU A 131 13.56 11.55 18.20
CA LEU A 131 14.14 11.71 19.54
C LEU A 131 15.01 12.97 19.66
N GLY A 132 15.68 13.37 18.57
CA GLY A 132 16.43 14.62 18.49
C GLY A 132 15.52 15.85 18.52
N ARG A 133 14.33 15.78 17.89
CA ARG A 133 13.32 16.85 17.91
C ARG A 133 12.43 16.84 19.16
N SER A 134 12.13 15.68 19.73
CA SER A 134 11.30 15.58 20.94
C SER A 134 12.01 16.10 22.19
N LYS A 135 13.35 16.03 22.26
CA LYS A 135 14.12 16.75 23.30
C LYS A 135 13.96 18.27 23.24
N ALA A 136 13.75 18.85 22.05
CA ALA A 136 13.55 20.29 21.90
C ALA A 136 12.09 20.71 22.16
N VAL A 137 11.11 19.83 21.88
CA VAL A 137 9.67 20.12 22.04
C VAL A 137 9.19 19.82 23.48
N MET A 138 9.71 18.78 24.12
CA MET A 138 9.36 18.43 25.52
C MET A 138 9.95 19.40 26.56
N ALA A 139 10.94 20.21 26.18
CA ALA A 139 11.57 21.18 27.08
C ALA A 139 10.77 22.48 27.26
N ASN A 140 9.82 22.80 26.38
CA ASN A 140 9.24 24.15 26.32
C ASN A 140 7.73 24.29 26.56
N PHE A 141 6.93 23.22 26.71
CA PHE A 141 5.48 23.40 26.90
C PHE A 141 4.79 22.33 27.76
N PRO A 142 4.44 22.63 29.02
CA PRO A 142 3.41 21.89 29.74
C PRO A 142 2.02 22.38 29.29
N GLY A 143 1.25 21.54 28.59
CA GLY A 143 -0.21 21.73 28.45
C GLY A 143 -0.83 21.81 27.04
N ALA A 144 -0.08 21.66 25.95
CA ALA A 144 -0.58 21.87 24.58
C ALA A 144 -0.83 20.59 23.76
N LEU A 145 -1.44 19.55 24.34
CA LEU A 145 -1.72 18.27 23.66
C LEU A 145 -3.07 18.22 22.90
N GLY A 146 -3.90 19.26 22.98
CA GLY A 146 -5.26 19.22 22.46
C GLY A 146 -5.43 19.57 20.98
N ASP A 147 -4.67 20.55 20.46
CA ASP A 147 -5.11 21.29 19.25
C ASP A 147 -4.02 21.56 18.20
N LEU A 148 -2.78 21.05 18.40
CA LEU A 148 -1.68 21.16 17.43
C LEU A 148 -1.26 19.80 16.83
N GLY A 149 -2.12 18.79 16.99
CA GLY A 149 -1.79 17.39 16.70
C GLY A 149 -2.08 16.87 15.29
N SER A 150 -2.83 17.56 14.42
CA SER A 150 -3.16 17.03 13.09
C SER A 150 -2.22 17.48 11.99
N ASP A 151 -1.83 18.75 11.96
CA ASP A 151 -1.21 19.34 10.77
C ASP A 151 0.32 19.21 10.77
N ALA A 152 0.95 19.32 11.95
CA ALA A 152 2.39 19.16 12.11
C ALA A 152 2.82 17.68 12.11
N LEU A 153 1.95 16.77 12.56
CA LEU A 153 2.15 15.33 12.41
C LEU A 153 1.75 14.86 11.00
N GLY A 154 0.72 15.45 10.39
CA GLY A 154 0.30 15.13 9.02
C GLY A 154 1.39 15.42 7.98
N THR A 155 1.98 16.62 8.00
CA THR A 155 3.07 16.99 7.08
C THR A 155 4.36 16.17 7.31
N ALA A 156 4.71 15.91 8.58
CA ALA A 156 5.87 15.08 8.90
C ALA A 156 5.66 13.59 8.54
N ALA A 157 4.43 13.08 8.66
CA ALA A 157 4.06 11.74 8.23
C ALA A 157 4.03 11.62 6.70
N GLU A 158 3.50 12.61 5.99
CA GLU A 158 3.51 12.67 4.52
C GLU A 158 4.94 12.74 3.96
N ASP A 159 5.82 13.54 4.57
CA ASP A 159 7.24 13.62 4.19
C ASP A 159 7.98 12.30 4.48
N LEU A 160 7.69 11.69 5.64
CA LEU A 160 8.25 10.41 6.05
C LEU A 160 7.82 9.28 5.11
N GLU A 161 6.53 9.21 4.82
CA GLU A 161 5.91 8.24 3.94
C GLU A 161 6.42 8.40 2.50
N SER A 162 6.49 9.62 1.98
CA SER A 162 7.07 9.87 0.66
C SER A 162 8.55 9.48 0.57
N HIS A 163 9.31 9.62 1.67
CA HIS A 163 10.71 9.21 1.74
C HIS A 163 10.88 7.69 1.79
N ILE A 164 10.01 7.00 2.55
CA ILE A 164 9.95 5.54 2.63
C ILE A 164 9.58 4.97 1.25
N LEU A 165 8.53 5.50 0.61
CA LEU A 165 8.07 5.06 -0.71
C LEU A 165 9.13 5.30 -1.80
N LYS A 166 9.81 6.46 -1.78
CA LYS A 166 10.93 6.76 -2.71
C LYS A 166 12.11 5.80 -2.54
N ARG A 167 12.42 5.37 -1.30
CA ARG A 167 13.56 4.46 -1.04
C ARG A 167 13.24 2.99 -1.23
N LEU A 168 12.02 2.55 -0.91
CA LEU A 168 11.55 1.21 -1.26
C LEU A 168 11.60 0.99 -2.78
N GLY A 169 11.23 2.02 -3.56
CA GLY A 169 11.33 1.99 -5.02
C GLY A 169 12.75 1.93 -5.62
N ASN A 170 13.81 2.13 -4.82
CA ASN A 170 15.21 2.06 -5.29
C ASN A 170 15.86 0.68 -5.06
N GLY A 171 15.18 -0.26 -4.41
CA GLY A 171 15.66 -1.64 -4.18
C GLY A 171 14.76 -2.69 -4.78
N ASP A 172 13.46 -2.51 -4.60
CA ASP A 172 12.46 -3.41 -5.12
C ASP A 172 12.23 -3.12 -6.60
N ARG A 173 12.09 -4.17 -7.40
CA ARG A 173 11.90 -4.01 -8.85
C ARG A 173 10.43 -3.78 -9.13
N ILE A 174 10.08 -2.65 -9.73
CA ILE A 174 8.72 -2.42 -10.22
C ILE A 174 8.38 -3.47 -11.28
N LEU A 175 7.35 -4.26 -11.00
CA LEU A 175 6.81 -5.25 -11.93
C LEU A 175 5.65 -4.68 -12.74
N TYR A 176 4.79 -3.89 -12.12
CA TYR A 176 3.57 -3.39 -12.75
C TYR A 176 3.14 -2.06 -12.13
N ARG A 177 2.47 -1.24 -12.95
CA ARG A 177 1.75 -0.04 -12.52
C ARG A 177 0.43 0.02 -13.27
N GLY A 178 -0.67 0.14 -12.53
CA GLY A 178 -2.02 0.32 -13.05
C GLY A 178 -2.72 1.47 -12.35
N ALA A 179 -3.66 2.11 -13.02
CA ALA A 179 -4.52 3.12 -12.42
C ALA A 179 -5.93 3.04 -13.00
N ALA A 180 -6.93 3.36 -12.19
CA ALA A 180 -8.31 3.46 -12.60
C ALA A 180 -8.97 4.69 -11.96
N MET A 181 -9.86 5.34 -12.71
CA MET A 181 -10.76 6.33 -12.11
C MET A 181 -11.79 5.61 -11.25
N ALA A 182 -11.98 6.10 -10.04
CA ALA A 182 -12.89 5.47 -9.10
C ALA A 182 -14.35 5.70 -9.53
N ARG A 183 -15.10 4.62 -9.51
CA ARG A 183 -16.56 4.55 -9.62
C ARG A 183 -17.03 3.61 -8.50
N PRO A 184 -18.22 3.82 -7.92
CA PRO A 184 -18.76 2.88 -6.94
C PRO A 184 -18.74 1.44 -7.48
N GLY A 185 -18.38 0.48 -6.63
CA GLY A 185 -18.25 -0.93 -6.99
C GLY A 185 -16.82 -1.33 -7.33
N THR A 186 -16.65 -2.11 -8.39
CA THR A 186 -15.38 -2.80 -8.68
C THR A 186 -14.52 -2.01 -9.67
N LEU A 187 -13.28 -1.70 -9.26
CA LEU A 187 -12.24 -1.12 -10.11
C LEU A 187 -11.30 -2.21 -10.59
N GLU A 188 -11.28 -2.46 -11.89
CA GLU A 188 -10.34 -3.40 -12.50
C GLU A 188 -9.24 -2.62 -13.24
N MET A 189 -7.99 -2.92 -12.88
CA MET A 189 -6.79 -2.36 -13.50
C MET A 189 -6.03 -3.49 -14.17
N GLN A 190 -5.99 -3.50 -15.50
CA GLN A 190 -5.26 -4.50 -16.26
C GLN A 190 -4.25 -3.83 -17.20
N GLY A 191 -3.05 -4.40 -17.28
CA GLY A 191 -2.02 -3.86 -18.17
C GLY A 191 -0.81 -4.76 -18.29
N ARG A 192 0.10 -4.40 -19.21
CA ARG A 192 1.39 -5.08 -19.35
C ARG A 192 2.36 -4.58 -18.28
N GLY A 193 3.11 -5.51 -17.72
CA GLY A 193 4.23 -5.27 -16.81
C GLY A 193 5.41 -6.17 -17.16
N THR A 194 6.34 -6.32 -16.22
CA THR A 194 7.47 -7.24 -16.35
C THR A 194 6.96 -8.68 -16.44
N GLY A 195 7.34 -9.41 -17.49
CA GLY A 195 7.03 -10.83 -17.63
C GLY A 195 5.63 -11.17 -18.15
N GLY A 196 4.76 -10.19 -18.41
CA GLY A 196 3.44 -10.41 -19.02
C GLY A 196 2.37 -9.41 -18.59
N ARG A 197 1.11 -9.85 -18.55
CA ARG A 197 -0.02 -9.02 -18.09
C ARG A 197 -0.31 -9.23 -16.60
N TYR A 198 -0.73 -8.16 -15.96
CA TYR A 198 -1.18 -8.12 -14.58
C TYR A 198 -2.62 -7.64 -14.55
N ARG A 199 -3.37 -8.09 -13.54
CA ARG A 199 -4.74 -7.64 -13.25
C ARG A 199 -4.87 -7.40 -11.77
N VAL A 200 -5.42 -6.25 -11.39
CA VAL A 200 -5.68 -5.89 -10.00
C VAL A 200 -7.13 -5.46 -9.89
N ARG A 201 -7.83 -5.99 -8.90
CA ARG A 201 -9.21 -5.61 -8.60
C ARG A 201 -9.25 -4.95 -7.23
N VAL A 202 -9.76 -3.72 -7.19
CA VAL A 202 -10.07 -3.00 -5.95
C VAL A 202 -11.58 -2.85 -5.85
N VAL A 203 -12.15 -3.20 -4.71
CA VAL A 203 -13.57 -3.01 -4.43
C VAL A 203 -13.73 -1.72 -3.63
N VAL A 204 -14.63 -0.84 -4.07
CA VAL A 204 -14.94 0.44 -3.42
C VAL A 204 -16.39 0.41 -2.94
N ASN A 205 -16.56 0.34 -1.63
CA ASN A 205 -17.85 0.35 -0.96
C ASN A 205 -18.10 1.70 -0.29
N GLU A 206 -19.34 2.17 -0.32
CA GLU A 206 -19.80 3.26 0.52
C GLU A 206 -20.45 2.67 1.77
N VAL A 207 -19.88 2.93 2.95
CA VAL A 207 -20.25 2.26 4.20
C VAL A 207 -20.91 3.25 5.17
N GLY A 208 -22.22 3.36 5.09
CA GLY A 208 -23.03 4.22 5.97
C GLY A 208 -23.10 5.70 5.55
N ASN A 209 -24.09 6.40 6.11
CA ASN A 209 -24.27 7.85 6.04
C ASN A 209 -23.79 8.51 7.34
#